data_AF-A0A3M1HKG3-F1
#
_entry.id   AF-A0A3M1HKG3-F1
#
_cell.length_a   1.000
_cell.length_b   1.000
_cell.length_c   1.000
_cell.angle_alpha   90.00
_cell.angle_beta   90.00
_cell.angle_gamma   90.00
#
_symmetry.space_group_name_H-M   'P 1'
#
loop_
_entity.id
_entity.type
_entity.pdbx_description
1 polymer ?
#
loop_
_entity_poly.entity_id
_entity_poly.type
_entity_poly.pdbx_seq_one_letter_code
_entity_poly.pdbx_strand_id
1 'polypeptide(L)'
;MNREELLEKIETARREFDRLYQALPVHALEGPDLANGWSVKDLLGHIAAWEEYLIARLTGREKGPITDAEVDARNEATYRERKDWEWEEVETNARETFAELLAFLRTLPPERLDDPGVGQLIAVNTYEHYAEHRPMLARWARRWQHQRRR
;
A
#
# COMPACT_ATOMS: atom_id res chain seq x y z
N MET A 1 -2.39 18.33 12.59
CA MET A 1 -3.28 17.18 12.39
C MET A 1 -3.14 16.32 13.62
N ASN A 2 -4.22 16.06 14.35
CA ASN A 2 -4.18 15.19 15.53
C ASN A 2 -4.22 13.70 15.11
N ARG A 3 -4.09 12.79 16.08
CA ARG A 3 -4.08 11.34 15.82
C ARG A 3 -5.32 10.84 15.10
N GLU A 4 -6.51 11.29 15.51
CA GLU A 4 -7.78 10.85 14.93
C GLU A 4 -7.89 11.32 13.48
N GLU A 5 -7.56 12.58 13.22
CA GLU A 5 -7.52 13.15 11.87
C GLU A 5 -6.51 12.40 10.97
N LEU A 6 -5.34 12.01 11.50
CA LEU A 6 -4.36 11.22 10.76
C LEU A 6 -4.90 9.83 10.41
N LEU A 7 -5.48 9.12 11.37
CA LEU A 7 -6.03 7.78 11.16
C LEU A 7 -7.19 7.83 10.16
N GLU A 8 -8.10 8.80 10.30
CA GLU A 8 -9.20 9.00 9.36
C GLU A 8 -8.70 9.28 7.93
N LYS A 9 -7.64 10.07 7.80
CA LYS A 9 -7.00 10.36 6.51
C LYS A 9 -6.42 9.11 5.86
N ILE A 10 -5.67 8.29 6.61
CA ILE A 10 -5.10 7.03 6.13
C ILE A 10 -6.21 6.07 5.73
N GLU A 11 -7.19 5.84 6.60
CA GLU A 11 -8.30 4.93 6.35
C GLU A 11 -9.14 5.35 5.14
N THR A 12 -9.39 6.65 4.98
CA THR A 12 -10.12 7.17 3.82
C THR A 12 -9.34 6.96 2.54
N ALA A 13 -8.05 7.27 2.52
CA ALA A 13 -7.21 7.07 1.35
C ALA A 13 -7.10 5.58 0.98
N ARG A 14 -6.96 4.67 1.96
CA ARG A 14 -6.94 3.22 1.73
C ARG A 14 -8.27 2.72 1.17
N ARG A 15 -9.40 3.12 1.74
CA ARG A 15 -10.73 2.79 1.19
C ARG A 15 -10.92 3.26 -0.24
N GLU A 16 -10.44 4.46 -0.58
CA GLU A 16 -10.53 4.99 -1.94
C GLU A 16 -9.65 4.22 -2.94
N PHE A 17 -8.48 3.76 -2.50
CA PHE A 17 -7.63 2.86 -3.28
C PHE A 17 -8.29 1.50 -3.47
N ASP A 18 -8.78 0.88 -2.39
CA ASP A 18 -9.34 -0.48 -2.42
C ASP A 18 -10.60 -0.60 -3.28
N ARG A 19 -11.45 0.43 -3.26
CA ARG A 19 -12.68 0.48 -4.07
C ARG A 19 -12.44 0.33 -5.58
N LEU A 20 -11.22 0.62 -6.06
CA LEU A 20 -10.89 0.51 -7.49
C LEU A 20 -10.78 -0.95 -7.95
N TYR A 21 -10.56 -1.90 -7.04
CA TYR A 21 -10.38 -3.31 -7.39
C TYR A 21 -11.36 -4.26 -6.68
N GLN A 22 -11.89 -3.91 -5.51
CA GLN A 22 -12.71 -4.81 -4.67
C GLN A 22 -13.96 -5.39 -5.36
N ALA A 23 -14.51 -4.69 -6.36
CA ALA A 23 -15.70 -5.16 -7.09
C ALA A 23 -15.36 -6.06 -8.30
N LEU A 24 -14.08 -6.37 -8.53
CA LEU A 24 -13.60 -7.08 -9.71
C LEU A 24 -13.31 -8.55 -9.35
N PRO A 25 -13.50 -9.49 -10.29
CA PRO A 25 -13.19 -10.89 -10.10
C PRO A 25 -11.67 -11.12 -10.10
N VAL A 26 -11.23 -12.16 -9.38
CA VAL A 26 -9.83 -12.51 -9.16
C VAL A 26 -8.98 -12.55 -10.44
N HIS A 27 -9.47 -13.14 -11.53
CA HIS A 27 -8.71 -13.21 -12.79
C HIS A 27 -8.35 -11.84 -13.39
N ALA A 28 -9.10 -10.79 -13.06
CA ALA A 28 -8.76 -9.43 -13.45
C ALA A 28 -7.59 -8.88 -12.60
N LEU A 29 -7.54 -9.29 -11.33
CA LEU A 29 -6.60 -8.79 -10.35
C LEU A 29 -5.20 -9.39 -10.53
N GLU A 30 -5.12 -10.59 -11.11
CA GLU A 30 -3.88 -11.35 -11.31
C GLU A 30 -3.25 -11.15 -12.70
N GLY A 31 -3.97 -10.57 -13.66
CA GLY A 31 -3.43 -10.28 -14.98
C GLY A 31 -2.42 -9.13 -14.97
N PRO A 32 -1.30 -9.19 -15.73
CA PRO A 32 -0.24 -8.17 -15.76
C PRO A 32 -0.63 -6.96 -16.61
N ASP A 33 -1.75 -6.33 -16.25
CA ASP A 33 -2.46 -5.38 -17.08
C ASP A 33 -2.20 -3.91 -16.69
N LEU A 34 -1.47 -3.64 -15.61
CA LEU A 34 -1.08 -2.29 -15.24
C LEU A 34 -0.01 -1.74 -16.19
N ALA A 35 0.14 -0.41 -16.23
CA ALA A 35 1.02 0.27 -17.19
C ALA A 35 2.51 -0.06 -17.00
N ASN A 36 2.90 -0.50 -15.80
CA ASN A 36 4.25 -0.94 -15.43
C ASN A 36 4.47 -2.45 -15.60
N GLY A 37 3.50 -3.18 -16.17
CA GLY A 37 3.56 -4.64 -16.35
C GLY A 37 3.22 -5.47 -15.11
N TRP A 38 2.87 -4.82 -14.00
CA TRP A 38 2.38 -5.50 -12.80
C TRP A 38 0.90 -5.85 -12.91
N SER A 39 0.48 -6.83 -12.12
CA SER A 39 -0.93 -7.06 -11.81
C SER A 39 -1.42 -6.18 -10.66
N VAL A 40 -2.73 -6.13 -10.44
CA VAL A 40 -3.29 -5.45 -9.25
C VAL A 40 -2.86 -6.16 -7.98
N LYS A 41 -2.75 -7.50 -8.03
CA LYS A 41 -2.16 -8.33 -6.98
C LYS A 41 -0.75 -7.85 -6.63
N ASP A 42 0.12 -7.71 -7.62
CA ASP A 42 1.51 -7.28 -7.38
C ASP A 42 1.56 -5.88 -6.77
N LEU A 43 0.73 -4.95 -7.26
CA LEU A 43 0.62 -3.62 -6.69
C LEU A 43 0.14 -3.64 -5.22
N LEU A 44 -0.87 -4.45 -4.89
CA LEU A 44 -1.36 -4.58 -3.52
C LEU A 44 -0.29 -5.18 -2.60
N GLY A 45 0.42 -6.21 -3.06
CA GLY A 45 1.55 -6.80 -2.34
C GLY A 45 2.69 -5.79 -2.11
N HIS A 46 2.97 -4.93 -3.09
CA HIS A 46 3.92 -3.83 -2.94
C HIS A 46 3.47 -2.79 -1.90
N ILE A 47 2.21 -2.38 -1.91
CA ILE A 47 1.66 -1.47 -0.89
C ILE A 47 1.83 -2.06 0.51
N ALA A 48 1.45 -3.33 0.70
CA ALA A 48 1.57 -4.01 1.99
C ALA A 48 3.02 -4.08 2.49
N ALA A 49 4.00 -4.33 1.62
CA ALA A 49 5.40 -4.36 2.01
C ALA A 49 5.92 -3.00 2.52
N TRP A 50 5.46 -1.88 1.94
CA TRP A 50 5.81 -0.54 2.43
C TRP A 50 5.12 -0.19 3.75
N GLU A 51 3.93 -0.74 4.01
CA GLU A 51 3.28 -0.64 5.33
C GLU A 51 4.01 -1.46 6.41
N GLU A 52 4.46 -2.67 6.08
CA GLU A 52 5.33 -3.48 6.94
C GLU A 52 6.65 -2.76 7.24
N TYR A 53 7.27 -2.16 6.22
CA TYR A 53 8.46 -1.33 6.38
C TYR A 53 8.19 -0.15 7.31
N LEU A 54 7.07 0.58 7.13
CA LEU A 54 6.69 1.67 8.03
C LEU A 54 6.60 1.20 9.49
N ILE A 55 5.96 0.07 9.77
CA ILE A 55 5.91 -0.50 11.12
C ILE A 55 7.34 -0.80 11.63
N ALA A 56 8.18 -1.42 10.80
CA ALA A 56 9.57 -1.71 11.17
C ALA A 56 10.38 -0.44 11.48
N ARG A 57 10.14 0.66 10.76
CA ARG A 57 10.75 1.97 10.99
C ARG A 57 10.31 2.60 12.30
N LEU A 58 9.01 2.60 12.56
CA LEU A 58 8.46 3.23 13.75
C LEU A 58 8.79 2.46 15.02
N THR A 59 8.99 1.14 14.91
CA THR A 59 9.47 0.26 15.98
C THR A 59 11.00 0.26 16.14
N GLY A 60 11.73 0.93 15.23
CA GLY A 60 13.19 1.01 15.26
C GLY A 60 13.92 -0.28 14.83
N ARG A 61 13.21 -1.26 14.27
CA ARG A 61 13.77 -2.44 13.61
C ARG A 61 14.50 -2.08 12.32
N GLU A 62 14.05 -1.03 11.65
CA GLU A 62 14.66 -0.42 10.47
C GLU A 62 15.11 1.01 10.79
N LYS A 63 16.28 1.45 10.31
CA LYS A 63 16.90 2.73 10.69
C LYS A 63 17.53 3.45 9.50
N GLY A 64 17.64 4.78 9.59
CA GLY A 64 18.38 5.62 8.62
C GLY A 64 17.66 5.86 7.28
N PRO A 65 17.94 6.93 6.53
CA PRO A 65 17.36 7.06 5.20
C PRO A 65 17.79 5.88 4.31
N ILE A 66 16.95 5.52 3.33
CA ILE A 66 17.31 4.57 2.26
C ILE A 66 17.50 5.34 0.96
N THR A 67 18.43 4.89 0.15
CA THR A 67 18.73 5.40 -1.19
C THR A 67 17.72 4.87 -2.22
N ASP A 68 17.65 5.52 -3.38
CA ASP A 68 16.80 5.04 -4.48
C ASP A 68 17.17 3.61 -4.93
N ALA A 69 18.46 3.27 -4.92
CA ALA A 69 18.91 1.91 -5.22
C ALA A 69 18.42 0.87 -4.20
N GLU A 70 18.31 1.25 -2.92
CA GLU A 70 17.76 0.38 -1.87
C GLU A 70 16.24 0.27 -1.97
N VAL A 71 15.55 1.34 -2.39
CA VAL A 71 14.12 1.32 -2.73
C VAL A 71 13.87 0.32 -3.86
N ASP A 72 14.64 0.42 -4.96
CA ASP A 72 14.53 -0.48 -6.11
C ASP A 72 14.82 -1.94 -5.73
N ALA A 73 15.89 -2.17 -4.96
CA ALA A 73 16.24 -3.50 -4.49
C ALA A 73 15.15 -4.12 -3.60
N ARG A 74 14.54 -3.33 -2.72
CA ARG A 74 13.41 -3.78 -1.88
C ARG A 74 12.17 -4.08 -2.71
N ASN A 75 11.85 -3.22 -3.68
CA ASN A 75 10.72 -3.43 -4.59
C ASN A 75 10.89 -4.73 -5.37
N GLU A 76 12.09 -4.97 -5.90
CA GLU A 76 12.40 -6.20 -6.64
C GLU A 76 12.36 -7.43 -5.74
N ALA A 77 12.93 -7.36 -4.53
CA ALA A 77 12.88 -8.46 -3.56
C ALA A 77 11.44 -8.83 -3.19
N THR A 78 10.62 -7.83 -2.88
CA THR A 78 9.19 -8.00 -2.56
C THR A 78 8.44 -8.63 -3.73
N TYR A 79 8.66 -8.14 -4.94
CA TYR A 79 8.02 -8.70 -6.14
C TYR A 79 8.41 -10.17 -6.32
N ARG A 80 9.70 -10.52 -6.20
CA ARG A 80 10.17 -11.91 -6.34
C ARG A 80 9.58 -12.84 -5.28
N GLU A 81 9.43 -12.36 -4.04
CA GLU A 81 8.85 -13.12 -2.95
C GLU A 81 7.34 -13.39 -3.17
N ARG A 82 6.60 -12.38 -3.64
CA ARG A 82 5.12 -12.41 -3.66
C ARG A 82 4.52 -12.71 -5.04
N LYS A 83 5.30 -12.72 -6.13
CA LYS A 83 4.76 -12.90 -7.50
C LYS A 83 3.95 -14.20 -7.67
N ASP A 84 4.32 -15.25 -6.94
CA ASP A 84 3.71 -16.58 -7.01
C ASP A 84 2.61 -16.79 -5.97
N TRP A 85 2.34 -15.79 -5.10
CA TRP A 85 1.21 -15.86 -4.18
C TRP A 85 -0.11 -15.76 -4.94
N GLU A 86 -1.14 -16.43 -4.46
CA GLU A 86 -2.50 -16.29 -4.98
C GLU A 86 -3.12 -14.97 -4.50
N TRP A 87 -4.16 -14.48 -5.19
CA TRP A 87 -4.86 -13.26 -4.78
C TRP A 87 -5.27 -13.25 -3.30
N GLU A 88 -5.81 -14.36 -2.79
CA GLU A 88 -6.30 -14.46 -1.40
C GLU A 88 -5.17 -14.31 -0.37
N GLU A 89 -3.98 -14.81 -0.67
CA GLU A 89 -2.79 -14.68 0.18
C GLU A 89 -2.33 -13.21 0.25
N VAL A 90 -2.26 -12.55 -0.91
CA VAL A 90 -1.87 -11.13 -0.99
C VAL A 90 -2.92 -10.22 -0.34
N GLU A 91 -4.21 -10.46 -0.59
CA GLU A 91 -5.29 -9.69 0.01
C GLU A 91 -5.30 -9.84 1.54
N THR A 92 -5.13 -11.06 2.04
CA THR A 92 -5.06 -11.34 3.47
C THR A 92 -3.87 -10.64 4.11
N ASN A 93 -2.66 -10.76 3.55
CA ASN A 93 -1.48 -10.05 4.03
C ASN A 93 -1.72 -8.52 4.05
N ALA A 94 -2.21 -7.95 2.95
CA ALA A 94 -2.43 -6.52 2.86
C ALA A 94 -3.50 -6.00 3.83
N ARG A 95 -4.52 -6.82 4.15
CA ARG A 95 -5.56 -6.49 5.12
C ARG A 95 -5.03 -6.56 6.56
N GLU A 96 -4.27 -7.59 6.88
CA GLU A 96 -3.70 -7.81 8.22
C GLU A 96 -2.63 -6.77 8.54
N THR A 97 -1.70 -6.52 7.60
CA THR A 97 -0.68 -5.48 7.72
C THR A 97 -1.31 -4.10 7.94
N PHE A 98 -2.37 -3.76 7.18
CA PHE A 98 -3.04 -2.48 7.35
C PHE A 98 -3.72 -2.35 8.72
N ALA A 99 -4.35 -3.43 9.20
CA ALA A 99 -4.95 -3.46 10.53
C ALA A 99 -3.89 -3.33 11.65
N GLU A 100 -2.75 -4.01 11.52
CA GLU A 100 -1.60 -3.89 12.42
C GLU A 100 -1.06 -2.46 12.44
N LEU A 101 -0.88 -1.85 11.26
CA LEU A 101 -0.41 -0.48 11.13
C LEU A 101 -1.33 0.50 11.87
N LEU A 102 -2.64 0.44 11.64
CA LEU A 102 -3.59 1.33 12.33
C LEU A 102 -3.60 1.09 13.85
N ALA A 103 -3.54 -0.16 14.29
CA ALA A 103 -3.44 -0.49 15.71
C ALA A 103 -2.18 0.09 16.33
N PHE A 104 -1.04 -0.04 15.64
CA PHE A 104 0.24 0.50 16.09
C PHE A 104 0.22 2.05 16.14
N LEU A 105 -0.26 2.72 15.09
CA LEU A 105 -0.37 4.19 15.05
C LEU A 105 -1.26 4.75 16.19
N ARG A 106 -2.29 4.00 16.61
CA ARG A 106 -3.11 4.37 17.79
C ARG A 106 -2.32 4.39 19.10
N THR A 107 -1.26 3.57 19.20
CA THR A 107 -0.41 3.47 20.40
C THR A 107 0.76 4.44 20.42
N LEU A 108 1.06 5.13 19.32
CA LEU A 108 2.20 6.06 19.26
C LEU A 108 2.01 7.22 20.25
N PRO A 109 3.03 7.54 21.07
CA PRO A 109 3.00 8.74 21.93
C PRO A 109 2.73 10.01 21.11
N PRO A 110 1.93 10.97 21.60
CA PRO A 110 1.67 12.22 20.90
C PRO A 110 2.94 12.93 20.43
N GLU A 111 3.98 12.93 21.26
CA GLU A 111 5.27 13.56 20.97
C GLU A 111 5.97 12.95 19.75
N ARG A 112 5.72 11.67 19.47
CA ARG A 112 6.21 10.98 18.26
C ARG A 112 5.40 11.36 17.03
N LEU A 113 4.10 11.61 17.17
CA LEU A 113 3.24 12.04 16.07
C LEU A 113 3.48 13.52 15.70
N ASP A 114 3.92 14.32 16.67
CA ASP A 114 4.29 15.73 16.46
C ASP A 114 5.66 15.88 15.77
N ASP A 115 6.47 14.83 15.71
CA ASP A 115 7.73 14.81 14.96
C ASP A 115 7.44 14.88 13.44
N PRO A 116 7.89 15.94 12.73
CA PRO A 116 7.63 16.09 11.30
C PRO A 116 8.22 14.96 10.45
N GLY A 117 9.34 14.38 10.86
CA GLY A 117 9.96 13.25 10.18
C GLY A 117 9.14 11.96 10.31
N VAL A 118 8.53 11.73 11.48
CA VAL A 118 7.56 10.64 11.66
C VAL A 118 6.31 10.89 10.83
N GLY A 119 5.78 12.11 10.83
CA GLY A 119 4.63 12.50 10.01
C GLY A 119 4.88 12.26 8.52
N GLN A 120 6.04 12.70 8.00
CA GLN A 120 6.42 12.48 6.60
C GLN A 120 6.58 10.99 6.29
N LEU A 121 7.20 10.23 7.20
CA LEU A 121 7.39 8.79 7.02
C LEU A 121 6.05 8.06 6.94
N ILE A 122 5.06 8.42 7.76
CA ILE A 122 3.71 7.87 7.67
C ILE A 122 3.07 8.24 6.34
N ALA A 123 3.18 9.51 5.93
CA ALA A 123 2.57 10.03 4.70
C ALA A 123 3.01 9.26 3.45
N VAL A 124 4.33 9.17 3.22
CA VAL A 124 4.93 8.57 2.02
C VAL A 124 4.79 7.05 1.95
N ASN A 125 4.40 6.39 3.05
CA ASN A 125 4.14 4.95 3.08
C ASN A 125 2.65 4.61 3.19
N THR A 126 1.76 5.61 3.27
CA THR A 126 0.31 5.40 3.38
C THR A 126 -0.46 6.27 2.39
N TYR A 127 -1.12 7.34 2.83
CA TYR A 127 -2.07 8.09 2.01
C TYR A 127 -1.46 8.77 0.78
N GLU A 128 -0.16 9.15 0.80
CA GLU A 128 0.51 9.69 -0.39
C GLU A 128 0.86 8.56 -1.37
N HIS A 129 1.30 7.42 -0.84
CA HIS A 129 1.63 6.24 -1.63
C HIS A 129 0.39 5.68 -2.35
N TYR A 130 -0.74 5.58 -1.65
CA TYR A 130 -2.00 5.19 -2.28
C TYR A 130 -2.40 6.20 -3.36
N ALA A 131 -2.25 7.50 -3.08
CA ALA A 131 -2.59 8.55 -4.03
C ALA A 131 -1.72 8.51 -5.30
N GLU A 132 -0.44 8.16 -5.17
CA GLU A 132 0.48 7.96 -6.29
C GLU A 132 0.01 6.85 -7.24
N HIS A 133 -0.45 5.72 -6.69
CA HIS A 133 -0.84 4.56 -7.51
C HIS A 133 -2.30 4.57 -7.98
N ARG A 134 -3.18 5.32 -7.32
CA ARG A 134 -4.62 5.42 -7.68
C ARG A 134 -4.87 5.77 -9.15
N PRO A 135 -4.19 6.74 -9.79
CA PRO A 135 -4.45 7.08 -11.19
C PRO A 135 -4.21 5.91 -12.15
N MET A 136 -3.15 5.12 -11.91
CA MET A 136 -2.84 3.94 -12.71
C MET A 136 -3.93 2.89 -12.56
N LEU A 137 -4.29 2.57 -11.32
CA LEU A 137 -5.30 1.58 -11.00
C LEU A 137 -6.70 1.97 -11.51
N ALA A 138 -7.08 3.24 -11.37
CA ALA A 138 -8.36 3.76 -11.87
C ALA A 138 -8.45 3.75 -13.41
N ARG A 139 -7.32 3.94 -14.12
CA ARG A 139 -7.27 3.81 -15.58
C ARG A 139 -7.49 2.36 -16.00
N TRP A 140 -6.82 1.43 -15.32
CA TRP A 140 -6.96 0.01 -15.55
C TRP A 140 -8.39 -0.48 -15.28
N ALA A 141 -8.97 -0.14 -14.12
CA ALA A 141 -10.32 -0.56 -13.73
C ALA A 141 -11.39 -0.10 -14.74
N ARG A 142 -11.29 1.14 -15.23
CA ARG A 142 -12.18 1.65 -16.29
C ARG A 142 -12.03 0.86 -17.60
N ARG A 143 -10.80 0.57 -18.03
CA ARG A 143 -10.54 -0.24 -19.24
C ARG A 143 -11.19 -1.61 -19.13
N TRP A 144 -11.02 -2.27 -17.98
CA TRP A 144 -11.56 -3.60 -17.73
C TRP A 144 -13.09 -3.63 -17.77
N GLN A 145 -13.76 -2.65 -17.15
CA GLN A 145 -15.22 -2.51 -17.20
C GLN A 145 -15.76 -2.31 -18.62
N HIS A 146 -15.03 -1.59 -19.47
CA HIS A 146 -15.41 -1.40 -20.88
C HIS A 146 -15.25 -2.68 -21.71
N GLN A 147 -14.21 -3.48 -21.45
CA GLN A 147 -13.97 -4.74 -22.15
C GLN A 147 -15.08 -5.77 -21.88
N ARG A 148 -15.68 -5.79 -20.68
CA ARG A 148 -16.81 -6.68 -20.33
C ARG A 148 -18.15 -6.33 -20.96
N ARG A 149 -18.31 -5.12 -21.47
CA ARG A 149 -19.56 -4.65 -22.09
C ARG A 149 -19.62 -4.93 -23.60
N ARG A 150 -18.57 -5.50 -24.18
CA ARG A 150 -18.47 -5.92 -25.57
C ARG A 150 -18.54 -7.44 -25.64
#